data_AF-A0A2V8XIF0-F1
#
_entry.id   AF-A0A2V8XIF0-F1
#
_cell.length_a   1.000
_cell.length_b   1.000
_cell.length_c   1.000
_cell.angle_alpha   90.00
_cell.angle_beta   90.00
_cell.angle_gamma   90.00
#
_symmetry.space_group_name_H-M   'P 1'
#
loop_
_entity.id
_entity.type
_entity.pdbx_description
1 polymer ?
#
loop_
_entity_poly.entity_id
_entity_poly.type
_entity_poly.pdbx_seq_one_letter_code
_entity_poly.pdbx_strand_id
1 'polypeptide(L)'
;MRGLMTQLVTAGFVQRPVIVGQQEQRSFVEVFPSPALVTLFPGQNRRGHIHCRARVTSISSRYKYKKERAWAEVHSEWETYRARLRSLECREPALKLSPEVRRQIGIDITEFKGAQYKQFDDLLDGIFCAYLAYYFWHWGSDRTWVIGDLETGSVTVPKCHLPNCPLKRRVPISAGRD
;
A
#
# COMPACT_ATOMS: atom_id res chain seq x y z
N MET A 1 7.99 -18.05 5.54
CA MET A 1 8.60 -17.42 4.35
C MET A 1 9.62 -18.30 3.61
N ARG A 2 10.66 -18.88 4.26
CA ARG A 2 11.69 -19.67 3.55
C ARG A 2 11.13 -20.83 2.70
N GLY A 3 10.16 -21.59 3.20
CA GLY A 3 9.55 -22.70 2.46
C GLY A 3 8.80 -22.29 1.19
N LEU A 4 8.04 -21.20 1.23
CA LEU A 4 7.34 -20.66 0.05
C LEU A 4 8.33 -20.17 -1.01
N MET A 5 9.40 -19.50 -0.57
CA MET A 5 10.44 -19.01 -1.46
C MET A 5 11.11 -20.15 -2.23
N THR A 6 11.46 -21.24 -1.53
CA THR A 6 12.02 -22.44 -2.16
C THR A 6 11.07 -23.04 -3.18
N GLN A 7 9.78 -23.15 -2.87
CA GLN A 7 8.78 -23.67 -3.80
C GLN A 7 8.63 -22.81 -5.06
N LEU A 8 8.65 -21.48 -4.92
CA LEU A 8 8.60 -20.56 -6.05
C LEU A 8 9.84 -20.69 -6.95
N VAL A 9 11.03 -20.80 -6.35
CA VAL A 9 12.28 -21.04 -7.11
C VAL A 9 12.21 -22.37 -7.86
N THR A 10 11.76 -23.44 -7.21
CA THR A 10 11.56 -24.75 -7.85
C THR A 10 10.54 -24.68 -9.00
N ALA A 11 9.53 -23.82 -8.89
CA ALA A 11 8.55 -23.57 -9.95
C ALA A 11 9.07 -22.61 -11.06
N GLY A 12 10.34 -22.20 -11.02
CA GLY A 12 10.98 -21.36 -12.04
C GLY A 12 10.84 -19.85 -11.82
N PHE A 13 10.36 -19.40 -10.66
CA PHE A 13 10.31 -17.96 -10.34
C PHE A 13 11.69 -17.45 -9.92
N VAL A 14 12.04 -16.27 -10.40
CA VAL A 14 13.28 -15.57 -10.04
C VAL A 14 12.95 -14.33 -9.21
N GLN A 15 13.66 -14.13 -8.10
CA GLN A 15 13.51 -12.91 -7.29
C GLN A 15 13.99 -11.69 -8.09
N ARG A 16 13.12 -10.69 -8.23
CA ARG A 16 13.42 -9.43 -8.89
C ARG A 16 12.90 -8.26 -8.04
N PRO A 17 13.73 -7.67 -7.17
CA PRO A 17 13.32 -6.56 -6.31
C PRO A 17 13.01 -5.29 -7.11
N VAL A 18 13.83 -5.04 -8.14
CA VAL A 18 13.64 -3.95 -9.09
C VAL A 18 12.92 -4.50 -10.31
N ILE A 19 11.75 -3.96 -10.61
CA ILE A 19 10.96 -4.32 -11.79
C ILE A 19 10.88 -3.13 -12.75
N VAL A 20 10.86 -3.45 -14.05
CA VAL A 20 10.56 -2.48 -15.10
C VAL A 20 9.04 -2.35 -15.20
N GLY A 21 8.56 -1.13 -15.44
CA GLY A 21 7.14 -0.85 -15.55
C GLY A 21 6.50 -1.58 -16.74
N GLN A 22 5.26 -2.03 -16.55
CA GLN A 22 4.34 -2.57 -17.55
C GLN A 22 4.87 -3.80 -18.31
N GLN A 23 5.82 -4.54 -17.74
CA GLN A 23 6.29 -5.77 -18.37
C GLN A 23 5.22 -6.86 -18.36
N GLU A 24 5.11 -7.57 -19.48
CA GLU A 24 4.28 -8.76 -19.60
C GLU A 24 5.00 -9.93 -18.94
N GLN A 25 4.57 -10.29 -17.72
CA GLN A 25 5.19 -11.33 -16.93
C GLN A 25 4.21 -11.91 -15.90
N ARG A 26 4.50 -13.13 -15.45
CA ARG A 26 3.85 -13.70 -14.27
C ARG A 26 4.69 -13.38 -13.05
N SER A 27 4.14 -12.57 -12.15
CA SER A 27 4.81 -12.18 -10.90
C SER A 27 4.08 -12.70 -9.68
N PHE A 28 4.83 -13.06 -8.66
CA PHE A 28 4.33 -13.26 -7.31
C PHE A 28 4.82 -12.10 -6.45
N VAL A 29 3.91 -11.42 -5.76
CA VAL A 29 4.24 -10.29 -4.89
C VAL A 29 3.51 -10.45 -3.57
N GLU A 30 4.25 -10.39 -2.48
CA GLU A 30 3.67 -10.26 -1.16
C GLU A 30 3.54 -8.78 -0.81
N VAL A 31 2.32 -8.34 -0.49
CA VAL A 31 2.00 -6.92 -0.35
C VAL A 31 1.55 -6.62 1.07
N PHE A 32 2.20 -5.63 1.67
CA PHE A 32 1.83 -5.09 2.98
C PHE A 32 1.39 -3.63 2.83
N PRO A 33 0.15 -3.28 3.21
CA PRO A 33 -0.43 -1.97 2.88
C PRO A 33 0.18 -0.81 3.68
N SER A 34 0.68 -1.09 4.89
CA SER A 34 1.00 -0.08 5.90
C SER A 34 1.98 1.03 5.46
N PRO A 35 3.13 0.75 4.82
CA PRO A 35 4.06 1.80 4.41
C PRO A 35 3.55 2.61 3.21
N ALA A 36 2.75 1.99 2.33
CA ALA A 36 2.34 2.62 1.09
C ALA A 36 1.11 3.52 1.25
N LEU A 37 0.21 3.21 2.20
CA LEU A 37 -0.92 4.08 2.58
C LEU A 37 -0.46 5.50 2.89
N VAL A 38 0.65 5.59 3.61
CA VAL A 38 1.28 6.82 4.06
C VAL A 38 1.80 7.67 2.90
N THR A 39 2.40 7.02 1.90
CA THR A 39 3.07 7.71 0.79
C THR A 39 2.12 8.05 -0.35
N LEU A 40 1.11 7.21 -0.60
CA LEU A 40 0.12 7.44 -1.66
C LEU A 40 -1.03 8.34 -1.20
N PHE A 41 -1.34 8.37 0.10
CA PHE A 41 -2.31 9.30 0.68
C PHE A 41 -1.65 10.33 1.60
N PRO A 42 -0.70 11.16 1.12
CA PRO A 42 -0.30 12.32 1.89
C PRO A 42 -1.54 13.20 2.00
N GLY A 43 -2.05 13.37 3.22
CA GLY A 43 -3.31 14.05 3.50
C GLY A 43 -3.48 15.29 2.62
N GLN A 44 -4.68 15.49 2.08
CA GLN A 44 -4.98 16.47 1.04
C GLN A 44 -4.69 17.94 1.41
N ASN A 45 -4.18 18.20 2.61
CA ASN A 45 -3.54 19.47 2.97
C ASN A 45 -2.10 19.47 2.46
N ARG A 46 -1.94 19.94 1.21
CA ARG A 46 -0.71 20.06 0.39
C ARG A 46 0.48 20.84 1.00
N ARG A 47 0.60 20.97 2.32
CA ARG A 47 1.60 21.83 2.97
C ARG A 47 2.48 21.14 4.02
N GLY A 48 2.41 19.82 4.18
CA GLY A 48 3.26 19.13 5.14
C GLY A 48 3.66 17.70 4.75
N HIS A 49 4.90 17.33 5.07
CA HIS A 49 5.38 15.96 5.02
C HIS A 49 4.70 15.13 6.11
N ILE A 50 3.42 14.78 5.91
CA ILE A 50 2.69 13.93 6.88
C ILE A 50 3.53 12.68 7.12
N HIS A 51 3.96 11.98 6.07
CA HIS A 51 4.85 10.81 6.09
C HIS A 51 6.24 10.99 6.77
N CYS A 52 6.70 12.21 7.03
CA CYS A 52 7.95 12.46 7.76
C CYS A 52 7.74 12.84 9.22
N ARG A 53 6.49 12.93 9.69
CA ARG A 53 6.21 13.09 11.11
C ARG A 53 6.36 11.73 11.79
N ALA A 54 7.01 11.67 12.95
CA ALA A 54 7.17 10.44 13.74
C ALA A 54 5.84 9.76 14.17
N ARG A 55 4.67 10.37 13.88
CA ARG A 55 3.32 9.86 14.24
C ARG A 55 2.57 9.20 13.09
N VAL A 56 3.24 8.81 12.01
CA VAL A 56 2.60 8.25 10.79
C VAL A 56 2.28 6.76 10.89
N THR A 57 2.39 6.20 12.09
CA THR A 57 1.70 4.97 12.48
C THR A 57 0.18 5.14 12.60
N SER A 58 -0.35 6.35 12.42
CA SER A 58 -1.76 6.67 12.64
C SER A 58 -2.68 6.18 11.52
N ILE A 59 -2.50 6.56 10.26
CA ILE A 59 -3.47 6.28 9.20
C ILE A 59 -3.65 4.78 8.95
N SER A 60 -2.56 4.01 8.85
CA SER A 60 -2.60 2.57 8.56
C SER A 60 -3.13 1.72 9.72
N SER A 61 -3.24 2.30 10.92
CA SER A 61 -3.68 1.58 12.12
C SER A 61 -4.97 2.13 12.72
N ARG A 62 -5.47 3.30 12.28
CA ARG A 62 -6.58 4.01 12.94
C ARG A 62 -7.97 3.45 12.64
N TYR A 63 -8.21 3.05 11.40
CA TYR A 63 -9.41 2.32 11.02
C TYR A 63 -9.41 0.88 11.56
N LYS A 64 -8.25 0.32 11.95
CA LYS A 64 -8.21 -0.98 12.62
C LYS A 64 -8.68 -0.86 14.06
N TYR A 65 -9.67 -1.66 14.45
CA TYR A 65 -10.17 -1.68 15.82
C TYR A 65 -9.05 -2.05 16.80
N LYS A 66 -8.96 -1.28 17.89
CA LYS A 66 -8.10 -1.54 19.05
C LYS A 66 -8.92 -1.34 20.31
N LYS A 67 -8.63 -2.11 21.36
CA LYS A 67 -9.41 -2.13 22.61
C LYS A 67 -9.54 -0.74 23.25
N GLU A 68 -8.54 0.13 23.05
CA GLU A 68 -8.56 1.49 23.60
C GLU A 68 -9.34 2.51 22.76
N ARG A 69 -9.99 2.12 21.65
CA ARG A 69 -10.66 3.07 20.74
C ARG A 69 -12.17 2.93 20.74
N ALA A 70 -12.83 4.07 20.70
CA ALA A 70 -14.27 4.15 20.51
C ALA A 70 -14.66 3.77 19.07
N TRP A 71 -15.77 3.06 18.92
CA TRP A 71 -16.30 2.65 17.61
C TRP A 71 -16.55 3.83 16.68
N ALA A 72 -17.04 4.95 17.20
CA ALA A 72 -17.24 6.18 16.42
C ALA A 72 -15.93 6.69 15.77
N GLU A 73 -14.79 6.60 16.48
CA GLU A 73 -13.49 6.98 15.93
C GLU A 73 -13.05 5.99 14.83
N VAL A 74 -13.24 4.69 15.07
CA VAL A 74 -12.91 3.62 14.13
C VAL A 74 -13.69 3.78 12.83
N HIS A 75 -15.00 4.01 12.91
CA HIS A 75 -15.88 4.25 11.75
C HIS A 75 -15.51 5.53 11.00
N SER A 76 -15.22 6.63 11.71
CA SER A 76 -14.75 7.88 11.10
C SER A 76 -13.45 7.70 10.31
N GLU A 77 -12.50 6.93 10.85
CA GLU A 77 -11.22 6.64 10.18
C GLU A 77 -11.40 5.67 9.01
N TRP A 78 -12.35 4.73 9.10
CA TRP A 78 -12.72 3.87 7.99
C TRP A 78 -13.34 4.65 6.83
N GLU A 79 -14.26 5.57 7.09
CA GLU A 79 -14.83 6.46 6.06
C GLU A 79 -13.74 7.32 5.40
N THR A 80 -12.80 7.81 6.19
CA THR A 80 -11.63 8.53 5.69
C THR A 80 -10.78 7.64 4.78
N TYR A 81 -10.56 6.38 5.14
CA TYR A 81 -9.79 5.43 4.32
C TYR A 81 -10.53 5.08 3.03
N ARG A 82 -11.84 4.81 3.09
CA ARG A 82 -12.71 4.59 1.94
C ARG A 82 -12.69 5.76 0.97
N ALA A 83 -12.82 6.99 1.45
CA ALA A 83 -12.75 8.19 0.62
C ALA A 83 -11.39 8.33 -0.09
N ARG A 84 -10.29 7.98 0.61
CA ARG A 84 -8.95 7.93 0.03
C ARG A 84 -8.85 6.89 -1.08
N LEU A 85 -9.36 5.68 -0.88
CA LEU A 85 -9.37 4.65 -1.94
C LEU A 85 -10.15 5.11 -3.17
N ARG A 86 -11.34 5.72 -2.99
CA ARG A 86 -12.10 6.31 -4.09
C ARG A 86 -11.34 7.41 -4.83
N SER A 87 -10.52 8.19 -4.13
CA SER A 87 -9.70 9.22 -4.79
C SER A 87 -8.67 8.66 -5.78
N LEU A 88 -8.32 7.37 -5.69
CA LEU A 88 -7.43 6.70 -6.65
C LEU A 88 -8.06 6.47 -8.01
N GLU A 89 -9.40 6.55 -8.13
CA GLU A 89 -10.08 6.47 -9.43
C GLU A 89 -9.65 7.59 -10.38
N CYS A 90 -9.24 8.74 -9.82
CA CYS A 90 -8.79 9.92 -10.56
C CYS A 90 -7.25 10.08 -10.56
N ARG A 91 -6.48 9.03 -10.23
CA ARG A 91 -5.01 9.06 -10.20
C ARG A 91 -4.42 8.17 -11.29
N GLU A 92 -3.11 8.28 -11.48
CA GLU A 92 -2.35 7.40 -12.37
C GLU A 92 -1.42 6.47 -11.55
N PRO A 93 -1.58 5.14 -11.66
CA PRO A 93 -2.65 4.46 -12.40
C PRO A 93 -4.00 4.54 -11.69
N ALA A 94 -5.07 4.50 -12.49
CA ALA A 94 -6.43 4.61 -12.00
C ALA A 94 -6.89 3.31 -11.34
N LEU A 95 -7.44 3.41 -10.13
CA LEU A 95 -8.12 2.30 -9.49
C LEU A 95 -9.50 2.10 -10.15
N LYS A 96 -9.67 1.04 -10.94
CA LYS A 96 -10.96 0.70 -11.54
C LYS A 96 -11.69 -0.32 -10.69
N LEU A 97 -12.71 0.13 -9.94
CA LEU A 97 -13.55 -0.75 -9.13
C LEU A 97 -14.75 -1.26 -9.94
N SER A 98 -15.02 -2.56 -9.85
CA SER A 98 -16.22 -3.16 -10.41
C SER A 98 -17.48 -2.64 -9.70
N PRO A 99 -18.66 -2.69 -10.35
CA PRO A 99 -19.91 -2.26 -9.71
C PRO A 99 -20.20 -2.99 -8.40
N GLU A 100 -19.83 -4.28 -8.31
CA GLU A 100 -19.98 -5.07 -7.09
C GLU A 100 -19.12 -4.55 -5.94
N VAL A 101 -17.82 -4.32 -6.20
CA VAL A 101 -16.92 -3.79 -5.18
C VAL A 101 -17.35 -2.38 -4.77
N ARG A 102 -17.81 -1.54 -5.72
CA ARG A 102 -18.38 -0.21 -5.44
C ARG A 102 -19.57 -0.27 -4.49
N ARG A 103 -20.46 -1.27 -4.64
CA ARG A 103 -21.58 -1.50 -3.73
C ARG A 103 -21.12 -1.96 -2.35
N GLN A 104 -20.16 -2.88 -2.28
CA GLN A 104 -19.66 -3.40 -1.00
C GLN A 104 -18.96 -2.31 -0.17
N ILE A 105 -18.09 -1.52 -0.79
CA ILE A 105 -17.54 -0.32 -0.13
C ILE A 105 -18.62 0.74 0.08
N GLY A 106 -19.81 0.61 -0.50
CA GLY A 106 -20.97 1.49 -0.43
C GLY A 106 -21.70 1.47 0.92
N ILE A 107 -21.61 0.35 1.62
CA ILE A 107 -22.39 0.02 2.81
C ILE A 107 -22.06 0.96 3.99
N ASP A 108 -23.08 1.38 4.72
CA ASP A 108 -22.92 2.05 6.01
C ASP A 108 -22.49 1.02 7.05
N ILE A 109 -21.29 1.22 7.61
CA ILE A 109 -20.67 0.29 8.54
C ILE A 109 -20.92 0.64 10.02
N THR A 110 -21.67 1.71 10.32
CA THR A 110 -21.81 2.27 11.68
C THR A 110 -22.47 1.32 12.68
N GLU A 111 -23.26 0.36 12.20
CA GLU A 111 -23.91 -0.65 13.04
C GLU A 111 -23.04 -1.90 13.26
N PHE A 112 -21.97 -2.07 12.47
CA PHE A 112 -21.16 -3.29 12.49
C PHE A 112 -19.99 -3.20 13.46
N LYS A 113 -19.75 -4.33 14.18
CA LYS A 113 -18.68 -4.48 15.17
C LYS A 113 -18.03 -5.86 15.06
N GLY A 114 -16.90 -6.03 15.73
CA GLY A 114 -16.22 -7.32 15.86
C GLY A 114 -15.89 -7.98 14.51
N ALA A 115 -16.26 -9.25 14.34
CA ALA A 115 -15.94 -10.03 13.15
C ALA A 115 -16.58 -9.47 11.87
N GLN A 116 -17.79 -8.90 11.95
CA GLN A 116 -18.45 -8.31 10.79
C GLN A 116 -17.73 -7.05 10.32
N TYR A 117 -17.32 -6.18 11.26
CA TYR A 117 -16.49 -5.02 10.94
C TYR A 117 -15.17 -5.44 10.27
N LYS A 118 -14.54 -6.49 10.78
CA LYS A 118 -13.27 -7.00 10.24
C LYS A 118 -13.36 -7.42 8.77
N GLN A 119 -14.51 -7.90 8.30
CA GLN A 119 -14.68 -8.25 6.88
C GLN A 119 -14.58 -7.01 5.98
N PHE A 120 -15.14 -5.88 6.41
CA PHE A 120 -15.02 -4.61 5.69
C PHE A 120 -13.60 -4.04 5.75
N ASP A 121 -12.93 -4.22 6.89
CA ASP A 121 -11.51 -3.87 7.10
C ASP A 121 -10.61 -4.63 6.10
N ASP A 122 -10.75 -5.96 6.07
CA ASP A 122 -9.99 -6.85 5.19
C ASP A 122 -10.31 -6.60 3.71
N LEU A 123 -11.54 -6.21 3.37
CA LEU A 123 -11.91 -5.81 2.01
C LEU A 123 -11.15 -4.57 1.55
N LEU A 124 -11.10 -3.50 2.36
CA LEU A 124 -10.35 -2.29 2.00
C LEU A 124 -8.85 -2.58 1.89
N ASP A 125 -8.31 -3.39 2.78
CA ASP A 125 -6.91 -3.84 2.73
C ASP A 125 -6.63 -4.67 1.47
N GLY A 126 -7.51 -5.60 1.10
CA GLY A 126 -7.40 -6.40 -0.11
C GLY A 126 -7.42 -5.54 -1.38
N ILE A 127 -8.34 -4.58 -1.48
CA ILE A 127 -8.42 -3.63 -2.59
C ILE A 127 -7.12 -2.82 -2.69
N PHE A 128 -6.63 -2.31 -1.57
CA PHE A 128 -5.40 -1.53 -1.58
C PHE A 128 -4.16 -2.36 -1.91
N CYS A 129 -4.06 -3.59 -1.39
CA CYS A 129 -2.99 -4.52 -1.72
C CYS A 129 -2.97 -4.84 -3.23
N ALA A 130 -4.14 -5.12 -3.82
CA ALA A 130 -4.26 -5.31 -5.27
C ALA A 130 -3.84 -4.04 -6.04
N TYR A 131 -4.27 -2.87 -5.58
CA TYR A 131 -3.86 -1.60 -6.17
C TYR A 131 -2.36 -1.37 -6.07
N LEU A 132 -1.70 -1.72 -4.97
CA LEU A 132 -0.25 -1.57 -4.83
C LEU A 132 0.53 -2.48 -5.77
N ALA A 133 0.10 -3.74 -5.91
CA ALA A 133 0.70 -4.64 -6.90
C ALA A 133 0.58 -4.04 -8.31
N TYR A 134 -0.60 -3.52 -8.65
CA TYR A 134 -0.83 -2.84 -9.92
C TYR A 134 -0.02 -1.54 -10.07
N TYR A 135 0.11 -0.75 -9.02
CA TYR A 135 0.91 0.48 -8.99
C TYR A 135 2.40 0.18 -9.24
N PHE A 136 2.93 -0.88 -8.60
CA PHE A 136 4.30 -1.31 -8.80
C PHE A 136 4.53 -1.86 -10.20
N TRP A 137 3.61 -2.68 -10.70
CA TRP A 137 3.65 -3.12 -12.09
C TRP A 137 3.60 -1.93 -13.05
N HIS A 138 2.71 -0.96 -12.85
CA HIS A 138 2.53 0.16 -13.77
C HIS A 138 3.75 1.09 -13.83
N TRP A 139 4.32 1.46 -12.68
CA TRP A 139 5.41 2.43 -12.63
C TRP A 139 6.80 1.82 -12.61
N GLY A 140 6.96 0.56 -12.19
CA GLY A 140 8.26 -0.04 -11.96
C GLY A 140 9.18 0.86 -11.14
N SER A 141 10.46 0.90 -11.51
CA SER A 141 11.49 1.71 -10.84
C SER A 141 11.30 3.23 -10.95
N ASP A 142 10.41 3.73 -11.81
CA ASP A 142 10.21 5.18 -11.98
C ASP A 142 9.61 5.82 -10.73
N ARG A 143 8.59 5.17 -10.14
CA ARG A 143 7.89 5.67 -8.95
C ARG A 143 7.94 4.74 -7.74
N THR A 144 8.91 3.82 -7.71
CA THR A 144 9.15 2.94 -6.56
C THR A 144 10.59 2.99 -6.06
N TRP A 145 10.78 2.79 -4.76
CA TRP A 145 12.07 2.53 -4.14
C TRP A 145 12.13 1.10 -3.67
N VAL A 146 13.33 0.51 -3.77
CA VAL A 146 13.67 -0.74 -3.11
C VAL A 146 14.56 -0.40 -1.93
N ILE A 147 14.20 -0.90 -0.75
CA ILE A 147 14.98 -0.76 0.47
C ILE A 147 15.49 -2.16 0.84
N GLY A 148 16.80 -2.29 1.06
CA GLY A 148 17.46 -3.57 1.33
C GLY A 148 17.95 -4.26 0.05
N ASP A 149 18.24 -5.56 0.15
CA ASP A 149 18.83 -6.38 -0.92
C ASP A 149 18.34 -7.85 -0.84
N LEU A 150 18.86 -8.72 -1.71
CA LEU A 150 18.47 -10.13 -1.73
C LEU A 150 19.05 -10.94 -0.57
N GLU A 151 20.13 -10.48 0.07
CA GLU A 151 20.79 -11.20 1.16
C GLU A 151 20.08 -10.97 2.50
N THR A 152 19.72 -9.71 2.77
CA THR A 152 19.09 -9.26 4.01
C THR A 152 17.56 -9.15 3.92
N GLY A 153 17.02 -9.23 2.69
CA GLY A 153 15.62 -9.02 2.37
C GLY A 153 15.39 -7.60 1.84
N SER A 154 14.48 -7.49 0.88
CA SER A 154 14.16 -6.22 0.22
C SER A 154 12.67 -5.93 0.26
N VAL A 155 12.32 -4.65 0.33
CA VAL A 155 10.94 -4.17 0.32
C VAL A 155 10.80 -3.04 -0.69
N THR A 156 9.80 -3.16 -1.55
CA THR A 156 9.44 -2.14 -2.54
C THR A 156 8.38 -1.21 -1.97
N VAL A 157 8.62 0.10 -2.02
CA VAL A 157 7.72 1.15 -1.53
C VAL A 157 7.50 2.23 -2.59
N PRO A 158 6.34 2.91 -2.63
CA PRO A 158 6.15 4.05 -3.53
C PRO A 158 7.13 5.18 -3.21
N LYS A 159 7.65 5.87 -4.24
CA LYS A 159 8.45 7.09 -4.06
C LYS A 159 7.57 8.23 -3.57
N CYS A 160 8.06 8.99 -2.59
CA CYS A 160 7.42 10.24 -2.22
C CYS A 160 7.78 11.34 -3.23
N HIS A 161 6.77 11.95 -3.85
CA HIS A 161 6.98 13.00 -4.85
C HIS A 161 6.97 14.42 -4.27
N LEU A 162 6.62 14.57 -2.98
CA LEU A 162 6.56 15.88 -2.33
C LEU A 162 7.94 16.57 -2.35
N PRO A 163 8.00 17.88 -2.68
CA PRO A 163 9.25 18.65 -2.67
C PRO A 163 9.85 18.66 -1.25
N ASN A 164 11.18 18.61 -1.13
CA ASN A 164 11.92 18.62 0.14
C ASN A 164 11.66 17.45 1.11
N CYS A 165 11.17 16.31 0.61
CA CYS A 165 10.94 15.13 1.44
C CYS A 165 12.28 14.52 1.94
N PRO A 166 12.50 14.36 3.26
CA PRO A 166 13.64 13.63 3.81
C PRO A 166 13.83 12.23 3.24
N LEU A 167 12.75 11.55 2.84
CA LEU A 167 12.83 10.23 2.19
C LEU A 167 13.42 10.34 0.77
N LYS A 168 13.29 11.48 0.06
CA LYS A 168 13.98 11.69 -1.24
C LYS A 168 15.50 11.67 -1.11
N ARG A 169 16.04 12.02 0.06
CA ARG A 169 17.50 12.12 0.31
C ARG A 169 18.11 10.85 0.89
N ARG A 170 17.31 9.87 1.30
CA ARG A 170 17.78 8.65 2.00
C ARG A 170 17.39 7.40 1.22
N VAL A 171 18.07 7.13 0.11
CA VAL A 171 18.22 5.75 -0.40
C VAL A 171 19.66 5.62 -0.89
N PRO A 172 20.47 4.66 -0.39
CA PRO A 172 21.74 4.34 -1.00
C PRO A 172 21.45 3.79 -2.39
N ILE A 173 22.09 4.35 -3.39
CA ILE A 173 22.15 3.79 -4.73
C ILE A 173 22.86 2.43 -4.59
N SER A 174 22.10 1.33 -4.54
CA SER A 174 22.64 0.05 -5.00
C SER A 174 22.63 0.10 -6.53
N ALA A 175 23.56 0.89 -7.07
CA ALA A 175 24.05 0.66 -8.41
C ALA A 175 24.68 -0.73 -8.35
N GLY A 176 24.08 -1.67 -9.09
CA GLY A 176 24.80 -2.85 -9.51
C GLY A 176 26.13 -2.37 -10.11
N ARG A 177 27.22 -2.88 -9.55
CA ARG A 177 28.48 -2.92 -10.27
C ARG A 177 28.31 -4.06 -11.26
N ASP A 178 28.29 -3.70 -12.54
CA ASP A 178 28.75 -4.58 -13.61
C ASP A 178 30.23 -4.94 -13.37
#